data_AF-D1VU82-F1
#
_entry.id   AF-D1VU82-F1
#
_cell.length_a   1.000
_cell.length_b   1.000
_cell.length_c   1.000
_cell.angle_alpha   90.00
_cell.angle_beta   90.00
_cell.angle_gamma   90.00
#
_symmetry.space_group_name_H-M   'P 1'
#
loop_
_entity.id
_entity.type
_entity.pdbx_description
1 polymer ?
#
loop_
_entity_poly.entity_id
_entity_poly.type
_entity_poly.pdbx_seq_one_letter_code
_entity_poly.pdbx_strand_id
1 'polypeptide(L)'
;MKKLELCIKRNLFNNFKSIRSKKDIILLLLESIKNLMLYRDNIVEFSDVDIITDDDEMRIVIYIDKMKRIFYCTKNKVQSLSFPFNVNKDNDIKFYYKNIEIDFKLISTLIRIFSTDNMDNSLTLIDSLLNDYEYSNSTKEYQNLLEELLLSLSIFEDGYLRFDFDDIENEDETYHPIHHIDFYYSNSNTFKLGIMDKISLKKSIEIIDINKKCLNIT
;
A
#
# COMPACT_ATOMS: atom_id res chain seq x y z
N MET A 1 -14.68 7.79 10.91
CA MET A 1 -13.54 8.15 10.05
C MET A 1 -12.24 8.10 10.85
N LYS A 2 -11.25 7.33 10.40
CA LYS A 2 -9.89 7.28 10.94
C LYS A 2 -8.95 7.73 9.83
N LYS A 3 -8.18 8.79 10.06
CA LYS A 3 -7.14 9.23 9.13
C LYS A 3 -5.83 9.36 9.89
N LEU A 4 -4.83 8.59 9.50
CA LEU A 4 -3.56 8.49 10.20
C LEU A 4 -2.44 8.75 9.23
N GLU A 5 -1.38 9.41 9.68
CA GLU A 5 -0.18 9.57 8.88
C GLU A 5 1.10 9.25 9.66
N LEU A 6 2.09 8.73 8.93
CA LEU A 6 3.45 8.52 9.39
C LEU A 6 4.41 9.15 8.38
N CYS A 7 5.25 10.07 8.84
CA CYS A 7 6.39 10.57 8.07
C CYS A 7 7.60 9.66 8.31
N ILE A 8 8.22 9.18 7.23
CA ILE A 8 9.28 8.18 7.31
C ILE A 8 10.27 8.32 6.16
N LYS A 9 11.49 7.80 6.31
CA LYS A 9 12.47 7.77 5.23
C LYS A 9 12.09 6.71 4.20
N ARG A 10 12.08 7.12 2.93
CA ARG A 10 11.69 6.31 1.76
C ARG A 10 12.54 5.05 1.59
N ASN A 11 13.81 5.10 1.98
CA ASN A 11 14.73 3.96 1.90
C ASN A 11 14.38 2.80 2.84
N LEU A 12 13.45 2.99 3.78
CA LEU A 12 12.90 1.93 4.63
C LEU A 12 11.84 1.08 3.91
N PHE A 13 11.54 1.39 2.64
CA PHE A 13 10.56 0.71 1.81
C PHE A 13 11.19 0.17 0.54
N ASN A 14 11.71 -1.06 0.61
CA ASN A 14 12.37 -1.69 -0.53
C ASN A 14 11.39 -1.95 -1.69
N ASN A 15 10.15 -2.32 -1.36
CA ASN A 15 9.13 -2.68 -2.35
C ASN A 15 8.40 -1.48 -2.98
N PHE A 16 8.72 -0.25 -2.57
CA PHE A 16 8.10 0.96 -3.11
C PHE A 16 8.59 1.33 -4.53
N LYS A 17 9.81 0.92 -4.89
CA LYS A 17 10.50 1.46 -6.08
C LYS A 17 9.85 1.07 -7.42
N SER A 18 9.25 -0.12 -7.52
CA SER A 18 8.62 -0.56 -8.76
C SER A 18 7.60 -1.67 -8.53
N ILE A 19 6.34 -1.29 -8.33
CA ILE A 19 5.22 -2.22 -8.29
C ILE A 19 4.93 -2.70 -9.71
N ARG A 20 5.09 -4.00 -9.97
CA ARG A 20 4.83 -4.64 -11.28
C ARG A 20 3.92 -5.86 -11.16
N SER A 21 3.64 -6.31 -9.94
CA SER A 21 2.93 -7.54 -9.66
C SER A 21 2.12 -7.44 -8.36
N LYS A 22 1.20 -8.42 -8.20
CA LYS A 22 0.45 -8.60 -6.94
C LYS A 22 1.38 -8.85 -5.75
N LYS A 23 2.50 -9.56 -5.97
CA LYS A 23 3.52 -9.81 -4.95
C LYS A 23 4.10 -8.50 -4.42
N ASP A 24 4.42 -7.55 -5.30
CA ASP A 24 4.97 -6.25 -4.89
C ASP A 24 3.98 -5.47 -4.02
N ILE A 25 2.70 -5.49 -4.37
CA ILE A 25 1.62 -4.90 -3.58
C ILE A 25 1.56 -5.51 -2.17
N ILE A 26 1.55 -6.84 -2.09
CA ILE A 26 1.45 -7.56 -0.82
C ILE A 26 2.66 -7.25 0.06
N LEU A 27 3.87 -7.34 -0.50
CA LEU A 27 5.10 -7.06 0.25
C LEU A 27 5.17 -5.60 0.71
N LEU A 28 4.75 -4.64 -0.13
CA LEU A 28 4.67 -3.23 0.27
C LEU A 28 3.66 -3.01 1.40
N LEU A 29 2.49 -3.66 1.36
CA LEU A 29 1.50 -3.59 2.44
C LEU A 29 2.05 -4.17 3.75
N LEU A 30 2.71 -5.33 3.71
CA LEU A 30 3.29 -5.97 4.89
C LEU A 30 4.46 -5.15 5.47
N GLU A 31 5.33 -4.61 4.62
CA GLU A 31 6.40 -3.68 5.00
C GLU A 31 5.83 -2.40 5.63
N SER A 32 4.68 -1.93 5.14
CA SER A 32 3.97 -0.79 5.72
C SER A 32 3.43 -1.08 7.10
N ILE A 33 2.74 -2.20 7.30
CA ILE A 33 2.25 -2.58 8.63
C ILE A 33 3.43 -2.72 9.61
N LYS A 34 4.52 -3.40 9.20
CA LYS A 34 5.72 -3.53 10.02
C LYS A 34 6.26 -2.18 10.47
N ASN A 35 6.44 -1.24 9.54
CA ASN A 35 6.96 0.10 9.84
C ASN A 35 5.97 0.91 10.70
N LEU A 36 4.67 0.84 10.42
CA LEU A 36 3.65 1.52 11.23
C LEU A 36 3.62 1.00 12.67
N MET A 37 3.82 -0.31 12.89
CA MET A 37 3.94 -0.88 14.23
C MET A 37 5.22 -0.45 14.95
N LEU A 38 6.33 -0.35 14.21
CA LEU A 38 7.64 0.01 14.74
C LEU A 38 7.71 1.50 15.15
N TYR A 39 7.12 2.38 14.34
CA TYR A 39 7.12 3.83 14.54
C TYR A 39 5.75 4.35 15.00
N ARG A 40 4.99 3.53 15.74
CA ARG A 40 3.60 3.85 16.11
C ARG A 40 3.46 5.14 16.93
N ASP A 41 4.45 5.46 17.75
CA ASP A 41 4.49 6.66 18.58
C ASP A 41 4.62 7.96 17.74
N ASN A 42 5.09 7.83 16.49
CA ASN A 42 5.23 8.93 15.55
C ASN A 42 4.00 9.11 14.64
N ILE A 43 2.99 8.23 14.76
CA ILE A 43 1.78 8.32 13.94
C ILE A 43 0.86 9.41 14.51
N VAL A 44 0.51 10.36 13.66
CA VAL A 44 -0.38 11.47 14.01
C VAL A 44 -1.71 11.36 13.27
N GLU A 45 -2.69 12.18 13.66
CA GLU A 45 -3.92 12.29 12.88
C GLU A 45 -3.66 13.07 11.60
N PHE A 46 -4.11 12.49 10.48
CA PHE A 46 -3.94 13.12 9.18
C PHE A 46 -4.93 14.29 9.02
N SER A 47 -4.39 15.48 8.81
CA SER A 47 -5.17 16.71 8.61
C SER A 47 -5.09 17.20 7.16
N ASP A 48 -3.87 17.27 6.61
CA ASP A 48 -3.58 17.59 5.22
C ASP A 48 -2.20 17.06 4.81
N VAL A 49 -1.97 16.82 3.52
CA VAL A 49 -0.62 16.49 3.03
C VAL A 49 0.04 17.79 2.61
N ASP A 50 1.03 18.27 3.38
CA ASP A 50 1.89 19.37 2.93
C ASP A 50 2.72 18.96 1.72
N ILE A 51 3.30 19.94 1.03
CA ILE A 51 4.30 19.69 0.00
C ILE A 51 5.48 18.93 0.63
N ILE A 52 5.72 17.71 0.15
CA ILE A 52 6.93 16.96 0.49
C ILE A 52 8.06 17.55 -0.36
N THR A 53 9.09 18.11 0.28
CA THR A 53 10.20 18.76 -0.43
C THR A 53 11.47 17.90 -0.46
N ASP A 54 11.67 17.05 0.55
CA ASP A 54 12.80 16.12 0.65
C ASP A 54 12.51 14.85 -0.18
N ASP A 55 13.42 14.55 -1.11
CA ASP A 55 13.33 13.37 -2.00
C ASP A 55 13.49 12.04 -1.23
N ASP A 56 14.05 12.08 -0.02
CA ASP A 56 14.19 10.92 0.86
C ASP A 56 13.03 10.75 1.83
N GLU A 57 12.08 11.69 1.87
CA GLU A 57 10.89 11.59 2.71
C GLU A 57 9.71 10.95 1.98
N MET A 58 8.95 10.19 2.75
CA MET A 58 7.69 9.61 2.34
C MET A 58 6.68 9.78 3.47
N ARG A 59 5.47 10.22 3.14
CA ARG A 59 4.32 10.19 4.07
C ARG A 59 3.43 9.01 3.72
N ILE A 60 3.15 8.18 4.71
CA ILE A 60 2.21 7.07 4.61
C ILE A 60 0.92 7.53 5.25
N VAL A 61 -0.17 7.58 4.47
CA VAL A 61 -1.48 8.00 4.96
C VAL A 61 -2.45 6.81 4.92
N ILE A 62 -3.02 6.44 6.06
CA ILE A 62 -4.12 5.47 6.13
C ILE A 62 -5.43 6.24 6.25
N TYR A 63 -6.35 5.99 5.35
CA TYR A 63 -7.67 6.59 5.32
C TYR A 63 -8.74 5.50 5.41
N ILE A 64 -9.45 5.44 6.53
CA ILE A 64 -10.52 4.47 6.79
C ILE A 64 -11.82 5.23 7.11
N ASP A 65 -12.75 5.17 6.17
CA ASP A 65 -14.12 5.64 6.30
C ASP A 65 -15.06 4.75 5.48
N LYS A 66 -15.79 5.29 4.49
CA LYS A 66 -16.48 4.46 3.49
C LYS A 66 -15.51 3.71 2.57
N MET A 67 -14.28 4.21 2.41
CA MET A 67 -13.17 3.53 1.75
C MET A 67 -12.09 3.17 2.76
N LYS A 68 -11.30 2.13 2.47
CA LYS A 68 -10.09 1.79 3.23
C LYS A 68 -8.91 1.83 2.29
N ARG A 69 -8.09 2.87 2.37
CA ARG A 69 -6.93 3.04 1.48
C ARG A 69 -5.70 3.44 2.25
N ILE A 70 -4.56 3.04 1.71
CA ILE A 70 -3.24 3.51 2.11
C ILE A 70 -2.66 4.31 0.95
N PHE A 71 -2.03 5.44 1.28
CA PHE A 71 -1.37 6.31 0.33
C PHE A 71 0.10 6.43 0.68
N TYR A 72 0.95 6.39 -0.33
CA TYR A 72 2.38 6.66 -0.24
C TYR A 72 2.65 7.94 -1.00
N CYS A 73 2.85 9.02 -0.27
CA CYS A 73 3.10 10.34 -0.82
C CYS A 73 4.60 10.61 -0.77
N THR A 74 5.20 10.95 -1.90
CA THR A 74 6.52 11.56 -2.02
C THR A 74 6.37 12.92 -2.69
N LYS A 75 7.49 13.63 -2.89
CA LYS A 75 7.51 14.95 -3.54
C LYS A 75 6.75 15.02 -4.87
N ASN A 76 6.88 13.98 -5.69
CA ASN A 76 6.40 13.97 -7.07
C ASN A 76 5.46 12.82 -7.38
N LYS A 77 5.08 12.00 -6.40
CA LYS A 77 4.30 10.79 -6.62
C LYS A 77 3.33 10.51 -5.49
N VAL A 78 2.12 10.07 -5.82
CA VAL A 78 1.17 9.50 -4.88
C VAL A 78 0.77 8.13 -5.37
N GLN A 79 1.10 7.08 -4.63
CA GLN A 79 0.55 5.75 -4.87
C GLN A 79 -0.60 5.49 -3.90
N SER A 80 -1.68 4.89 -4.38
CA SER A 80 -2.85 4.52 -3.57
C SER A 80 -3.21 3.06 -3.77
N LEU A 81 -3.41 2.36 -2.66
CA LEU A 81 -3.84 0.96 -2.61
C LEU A 81 -5.05 0.82 -1.69
N SER A 82 -5.89 -0.18 -1.96
CA SER A 82 -6.83 -0.72 -0.98
C SER A 82 -6.05 -1.21 0.25
N PHE A 83 -6.55 -0.87 1.43
CA PHE A 83 -5.96 -1.24 2.71
C PHE A 83 -6.81 -2.32 3.38
N PRO A 84 -6.40 -3.61 3.32
CA PRO A 84 -7.23 -4.73 3.76
C PRO A 84 -7.30 -4.91 5.29
N PHE A 85 -6.62 -4.05 6.05
CA PHE A 85 -6.54 -4.13 7.50
C PHE A 85 -7.41 -3.08 8.19
N ASN A 86 -7.78 -3.36 9.44
CA ASN A 86 -8.40 -2.41 10.34
C ASN A 86 -7.35 -1.79 11.25
N VAL A 87 -7.58 -0.55 11.68
CA VAL A 87 -6.72 0.13 12.66
C VAL A 87 -7.56 0.52 13.86
N ASN A 88 -7.08 0.25 15.07
CA ASN A 88 -7.59 0.84 16.28
C ASN A 88 -6.60 1.89 16.83
N LYS A 89 -7.12 3.04 17.24
CA LYS A 89 -6.38 4.16 17.84
C LYS A 89 -7.19 4.63 19.05
N ASP A 90 -7.29 3.77 20.05
CA ASP A 90 -7.85 4.14 21.34
C ASP A 90 -6.72 4.71 22.21
N ASN A 91 -5.94 3.83 22.86
CA ASN A 91 -4.76 4.22 23.66
C ASN A 91 -3.42 3.94 22.96
N ASP A 92 -3.41 2.99 22.04
CA ASP A 92 -2.24 2.59 21.25
C ASP A 92 -2.70 2.27 19.83
N ILE A 93 -1.80 2.37 18.85
CA ILE A 93 -2.12 2.06 17.47
C ILE A 93 -1.89 0.59 17.22
N LYS A 94 -2.99 -0.11 16.95
CA LYS A 94 -3.02 -1.54 16.72
C LYS A 94 -3.67 -1.86 15.39
N PHE A 95 -3.12 -2.85 14.71
CA PHE A 95 -3.58 -3.30 13.41
C PHE A 95 -4.29 -4.64 13.55
N TYR A 96 -5.35 -4.83 12.78
CA TYR A 96 -6.18 -6.03 12.85
C TYR A 96 -6.54 -6.52 11.45
N TYR A 97 -6.63 -7.83 11.31
CA TYR A 97 -7.35 -8.45 10.22
C TYR A 97 -8.63 -9.07 10.79
N LYS A 98 -9.78 -8.63 10.26
CA LYS A 98 -11.09 -8.82 10.91
C LYS A 98 -11.02 -8.33 12.36
N ASN A 99 -11.10 -9.25 13.33
CA ASN A 99 -11.07 -8.97 14.78
C ASN A 99 -9.79 -9.49 15.46
N ILE A 100 -8.81 -9.97 14.70
CA ILE A 100 -7.59 -10.57 15.22
C ILE A 100 -6.46 -9.56 15.09
N GLU A 101 -5.76 -9.29 16.20
CA GLU A 101 -4.62 -8.38 16.25
C GLU A 101 -3.45 -8.96 15.46
N ILE A 102 -2.85 -8.12 14.62
CA ILE A 102 -1.68 -8.46 13.82
C ILE A 102 -0.44 -8.16 14.65
N ASP A 103 0.45 -9.14 14.81
CA ASP A 103 1.72 -8.98 15.48
C ASP A 103 2.91 -9.04 14.51
N PHE A 104 4.11 -8.74 15.02
CA PHE A 104 5.33 -8.77 14.22
C PHE A 104 5.67 -10.18 13.72
N LYS A 105 5.26 -11.21 14.46
CA LYS A 105 5.49 -12.61 14.12
C LYS A 105 4.76 -12.96 12.83
N LEU A 106 3.45 -12.70 12.81
CA LEU A 106 2.56 -12.90 11.68
C LEU A 106 3.03 -12.17 10.43
N ILE A 107 3.36 -10.87 10.57
CA ILE A 107 3.90 -10.07 9.46
C ILE A 107 5.22 -10.65 8.94
N SER A 108 6.13 -11.05 9.82
CA SER A 108 7.42 -11.61 9.42
C SER A 108 7.27 -12.95 8.71
N THR A 109 6.36 -13.82 9.18
CA THR A 109 6.04 -15.08 8.50
C THR A 109 5.47 -14.84 7.10
N LEU A 110 4.50 -13.94 6.96
CA LEU A 110 3.91 -13.59 5.67
C LEU A 110 4.95 -13.00 4.71
N ILE A 111 5.82 -12.09 5.17
CA ILE A 111 6.89 -11.53 4.35
C ILE A 111 7.79 -12.64 3.83
N ARG A 112 8.21 -13.60 4.67
CA ARG A 112 9.04 -14.73 4.20
C ARG A 112 8.33 -15.53 3.11
N ILE A 113 7.10 -15.96 3.37
CA ILE A 113 6.33 -16.79 2.43
C ILE A 113 6.17 -16.09 1.07
N PHE A 114 5.77 -14.82 1.07
CA PHE A 114 5.61 -14.06 -0.18
C PHE A 114 6.93 -13.70 -0.85
N SER A 115 8.04 -13.62 -0.10
CA SER A 115 9.35 -13.26 -0.66
C SER A 115 10.00 -14.44 -1.40
N THR A 116 9.83 -15.67 -0.91
CA THR A 116 10.52 -16.87 -1.41
C THR A 116 10.21 -17.16 -2.88
N ASP A 117 8.93 -17.16 -3.27
CA ASP A 117 8.52 -17.62 -4.60
C ASP A 117 7.73 -16.59 -5.40
N ASN A 118 7.68 -16.79 -6.72
CA ASN A 118 6.83 -16.00 -7.59
C ASN A 118 5.36 -16.42 -7.40
N MET A 119 4.46 -15.44 -7.46
CA MET A 119 3.03 -15.65 -7.28
C MET A 119 2.34 -16.23 -8.54
N ASP A 120 3.11 -16.76 -9.49
CA ASP A 120 2.62 -17.24 -10.78
C ASP A 120 1.97 -18.63 -10.68
N ASN A 121 2.21 -19.35 -9.58
CA ASN A 121 1.63 -20.66 -9.32
C ASN A 121 1.23 -20.80 -7.84
N SER A 122 -0.08 -20.99 -7.58
CA SER A 122 -0.60 -21.19 -6.22
C SER A 122 0.06 -22.32 -5.43
N LEU A 123 0.52 -23.39 -6.11
CA LEU A 123 1.21 -24.51 -5.44
C LEU A 123 2.52 -24.07 -4.80
N THR A 124 3.27 -23.17 -5.45
CA THR A 124 4.55 -22.68 -4.89
C THR A 124 4.35 -21.89 -3.61
N LEU A 125 3.28 -21.09 -3.52
CA LEU A 125 2.95 -20.36 -2.30
C LEU A 125 2.55 -21.33 -1.16
N ILE A 126 1.80 -22.38 -1.49
CA ILE A 126 1.43 -23.44 -0.54
C ILE A 126 2.68 -24.19 -0.07
N ASP A 127 3.58 -24.56 -0.98
CA ASP A 127 4.83 -25.23 -0.64
C ASP A 127 5.70 -24.33 0.26
N SER A 128 5.80 -23.04 -0.06
CA SER A 128 6.49 -22.06 0.78
C SER A 128 5.88 -21.95 2.19
N LEU A 129 4.55 -21.97 2.31
CA LEU A 129 3.85 -22.00 3.60
C LEU A 129 4.16 -23.29 4.37
N LEU A 130 4.00 -24.45 3.74
CA LEU A 130 4.18 -25.76 4.38
C LEU A 130 5.64 -26.02 4.80
N ASN A 131 6.61 -25.44 4.08
CA ASN A 131 8.03 -25.55 4.41
C ASN A 131 8.50 -24.49 5.42
N ASP A 132 7.68 -23.49 5.78
CA ASP A 132 8.05 -22.50 6.79
C ASP A 132 8.05 -23.15 8.20
N TYR A 133 9.19 -23.04 8.87
CA TYR A 133 9.40 -23.64 10.20
C TYR A 133 8.45 -23.07 11.26
N GLU A 134 8.19 -21.76 11.20
CA GLU A 134 7.34 -21.07 12.17
C GLU A 134 5.88 -21.44 12.00
N TYR A 135 5.40 -21.59 10.76
CA TYR A 135 4.09 -22.15 10.45
C TYR A 135 3.95 -23.60 10.96
N SER A 136 4.91 -24.47 10.61
CA SER A 136 4.87 -25.90 10.94
C SER A 136 4.85 -26.20 12.45
N ASN A 137 5.50 -25.35 13.26
CA ASN A 137 5.59 -25.52 14.71
C ASN A 137 4.62 -24.63 15.50
N SER A 138 3.61 -24.05 14.84
CA SER A 138 2.62 -23.19 15.48
C SER A 138 1.33 -23.91 15.84
N THR A 139 0.50 -23.26 16.67
CA THR A 139 -0.84 -23.71 17.03
C THR A 139 -1.77 -23.72 15.80
N LYS A 140 -2.80 -24.58 15.78
CA LYS A 140 -3.73 -24.64 14.65
C LYS A 140 -4.48 -23.31 14.44
N GLU A 141 -4.74 -22.56 15.49
CA GLU A 141 -5.33 -21.22 15.43
C GLU A 141 -4.45 -20.24 14.63
N TYR A 142 -3.15 -20.22 14.90
CA TYR A 142 -2.18 -19.39 14.17
C TYR A 142 -2.03 -19.84 12.71
N GLN A 143 -2.01 -21.15 12.45
CA GLN A 143 -1.98 -21.69 11.09
C GLN A 143 -3.21 -21.25 10.30
N ASN A 144 -4.41 -21.41 10.87
CA ASN A 144 -5.65 -21.00 10.22
C ASN A 144 -5.67 -19.49 9.94
N LEU A 145 -5.19 -18.66 10.86
CA LEU A 145 -5.06 -17.22 10.65
C LEU A 145 -4.11 -16.89 9.49
N LEU A 146 -2.94 -17.54 9.45
CA LEU A 146 -1.96 -17.38 8.39
C LEU A 146 -2.54 -17.79 7.03
N GLU A 147 -3.13 -18.98 6.95
CA GLU A 147 -3.78 -19.52 5.75
C GLU A 147 -4.85 -18.55 5.22
N GLU A 148 -5.68 -18.01 6.12
CA GLU A 148 -6.75 -17.08 5.75
C GLU A 148 -6.21 -15.74 5.23
N LEU A 149 -5.20 -15.18 5.91
CA LEU A 149 -4.55 -13.94 5.49
C LEU A 149 -3.80 -14.11 4.18
N LEU A 150 -3.10 -15.23 4.01
CA LEU A 150 -2.39 -15.58 2.78
C LEU A 150 -3.36 -15.56 1.61
N LEU A 151 -4.47 -16.29 1.71
CA LEU A 151 -5.51 -16.33 0.69
C LEU A 151 -6.11 -14.94 0.44
N SER A 152 -6.49 -14.23 1.51
CA SER A 152 -7.10 -12.90 1.40
C SER A 152 -6.20 -11.91 0.65
N LEU A 153 -4.90 -11.87 0.99
CA LEU A 153 -3.91 -11.01 0.35
C LEU A 153 -3.65 -11.43 -1.11
N SER A 154 -3.75 -12.72 -1.43
CA SER A 154 -3.61 -13.19 -2.82
C SER A 154 -4.76 -12.79 -3.72
N ILE A 155 -6.01 -12.72 -3.21
CA ILE A 155 -7.20 -12.59 -4.06
C ILE A 155 -7.90 -11.22 -4.00
N PHE A 156 -7.58 -10.35 -3.04
CA PHE A 156 -8.30 -9.07 -2.91
C PHE A 156 -8.08 -8.15 -4.13
N GLU A 157 -9.01 -7.23 -4.37
CA GLU A 157 -8.82 -6.14 -5.32
C GLU A 157 -7.98 -5.03 -4.67
N ASP A 158 -6.75 -4.85 -5.15
CA ASP A 158 -5.84 -3.83 -4.58
C ASP A 158 -6.14 -2.41 -5.04
N GLY A 159 -6.87 -2.24 -6.15
CA GLY A 159 -7.26 -0.93 -6.64
C GLY A 159 -6.08 0.02 -6.85
N TYR A 160 -4.93 -0.49 -7.28
CA TYR A 160 -3.72 0.32 -7.50
C TYR A 160 -3.99 1.53 -8.40
N LEU A 161 -3.60 2.71 -7.90
CA LEU A 161 -3.54 3.97 -8.64
C LEU A 161 -2.22 4.66 -8.31
N ARG A 162 -1.58 5.27 -9.32
CA ARG A 162 -0.39 6.08 -9.11
C ARG A 162 -0.52 7.40 -9.84
N PHE A 163 -0.36 8.49 -9.11
CA PHE A 163 -0.24 9.84 -9.66
C PHE A 163 1.23 10.17 -9.75
N ASP A 164 1.68 10.50 -10.95
CA ASP A 164 3.02 10.97 -11.23
C ASP A 164 2.96 12.45 -11.63
N PHE A 165 3.81 13.25 -11.01
CA PHE A 165 3.94 14.68 -11.23
C PHE A 165 5.38 15.00 -11.60
N ASP A 166 5.57 16.00 -12.46
CA ASP A 166 6.89 16.42 -12.94
C ASP A 166 7.78 15.25 -13.41
N ASP A 167 7.22 14.28 -14.14
CA ASP A 167 7.97 13.11 -14.65
C ASP A 167 8.74 13.47 -15.94
N ILE A 168 9.65 14.43 -15.80
CA ILE A 168 10.43 15.03 -16.90
C ILE A 168 11.34 13.97 -17.57
N GLU A 169 11.84 13.01 -16.80
CA GLU A 169 12.77 11.99 -17.31
C GLU A 169 12.14 11.05 -18.33
N ASN A 170 10.83 10.79 -18.21
CA ASN A 170 10.09 9.85 -19.06
C ASN A 170 9.08 10.56 -19.97
N GLU A 171 9.10 11.89 -20.01
CA GLU A 171 8.13 12.67 -20.78
C GLU A 171 8.18 12.32 -22.28
N ASP A 172 7.02 11.98 -22.81
CA ASP A 172 6.75 11.85 -24.23
C ASP A 172 5.42 12.57 -24.47
N GLU A 173 5.45 13.68 -25.20
CA GLU A 173 4.26 14.53 -25.45
C GLU A 173 3.06 13.75 -26.00
N THR A 174 3.29 12.60 -26.65
CA THR A 174 2.24 11.77 -27.24
C THR A 174 1.78 10.66 -26.31
N TYR A 175 2.71 9.95 -25.66
CA TYR A 175 2.41 8.70 -24.96
C TYR A 175 2.59 8.75 -23.44
N HIS A 176 3.33 9.73 -22.93
CA HIS A 176 3.67 9.85 -21.51
C HIS A 176 3.68 11.33 -21.07
N PRO A 177 2.50 11.90 -20.80
CA PRO A 177 2.42 13.29 -20.33
C PRO A 177 3.18 13.49 -19.02
N ILE A 178 3.80 14.67 -18.85
CA ILE A 178 4.56 15.06 -17.65
C ILE A 178 3.79 14.87 -16.33
N HIS A 179 2.47 15.01 -16.37
CA HIS A 179 1.57 14.73 -15.27
C HIS A 179 0.55 13.71 -15.71
N HIS A 180 0.47 12.58 -15.01
CA HIS A 180 -0.44 11.52 -15.38
C HIS A 180 -0.86 10.67 -14.18
N ILE A 181 -1.94 9.93 -14.39
CA ILE A 181 -2.39 8.87 -13.48
C ILE A 181 -2.20 7.54 -14.19
N ASP A 182 -1.39 6.67 -13.60
CA ASP A 182 -1.26 5.27 -14.00
C ASP A 182 -2.32 4.43 -13.28
N PHE A 183 -3.10 3.71 -14.08
CA PHE A 183 -4.07 2.72 -13.63
C PHE A 183 -3.49 1.33 -13.80
N TYR A 184 -3.58 0.52 -12.73
CA TYR A 184 -3.00 -0.82 -12.67
C TYR A 184 -1.47 -0.86 -12.78
N TYR A 185 -0.86 -1.92 -12.25
CA TYR A 185 0.60 -2.12 -12.30
C TYR A 185 1.04 -3.15 -13.34
N SER A 186 0.11 -3.97 -13.85
CA SER A 186 0.39 -5.01 -14.83
C SER A 186 0.40 -4.41 -16.25
N ASN A 187 1.47 -4.63 -17.00
CA ASN A 187 1.62 -4.11 -18.37
C ASN A 187 0.45 -4.47 -19.31
N SER A 188 -0.19 -5.62 -19.12
CA SER A 188 -1.32 -6.05 -19.97
C SER A 188 -2.59 -5.24 -19.75
N ASN A 189 -2.73 -4.62 -18.57
CA ASN A 189 -3.95 -3.92 -18.14
C ASN A 189 -3.72 -2.42 -17.97
N THR A 190 -2.46 -2.00 -17.87
CA THR A 190 -2.10 -0.62 -17.56
C THR A 190 -2.60 0.34 -18.64
N PHE A 191 -3.10 1.47 -18.20
CA PHE A 191 -3.34 2.61 -19.06
C PHE A 191 -3.10 3.90 -18.28
N LYS A 192 -2.95 5.01 -18.99
CA LYS A 192 -2.63 6.31 -18.41
C LYS A 192 -3.72 7.32 -18.69
N LEU A 193 -3.95 8.22 -17.75
CA LEU A 193 -4.72 9.44 -17.95
C LEU A 193 -3.80 10.64 -17.78
N GLY A 194 -3.55 11.38 -18.85
CA GLY A 194 -2.82 12.65 -18.80
C GLY A 194 -3.62 13.72 -18.05
N ILE A 195 -2.92 14.57 -17.30
CA ILE A 195 -3.49 15.70 -16.60
C ILE A 195 -2.77 16.98 -17.06
N MET A 196 -3.52 18.03 -17.36
CA MET A 196 -2.95 19.31 -17.84
C MET A 196 -2.12 20.02 -16.77
N ASP A 197 -2.63 20.08 -15.54
CA ASP A 197 -2.01 20.80 -14.44
C ASP A 197 -1.54 19.85 -13.34
N LYS A 198 -0.43 20.20 -12.70
CA LYS A 198 0.05 19.51 -11.51
C LYS A 198 -1.01 19.52 -10.41
N ILE A 199 -1.44 18.33 -10.01
CA ILE A 199 -2.41 18.15 -8.92
C ILE A 199 -1.64 18.10 -7.59
N SER A 200 -2.15 18.79 -6.56
CA SER A 200 -1.59 18.69 -5.22
C SER A 200 -1.79 17.29 -4.63
N LEU A 201 -0.90 16.86 -3.72
CA LEU A 201 -1.01 15.57 -3.03
C LEU A 201 -2.37 15.40 -2.33
N LYS A 202 -2.86 16.47 -1.69
CA LYS A 202 -4.21 16.54 -1.13
C LYS A 202 -5.28 16.22 -2.17
N LYS A 203 -5.21 16.89 -3.33
CA LYS A 203 -6.20 16.73 -4.39
C LYS A 203 -6.17 15.32 -4.99
N SER A 204 -5.01 14.66 -5.06
CA SER A 204 -4.90 13.24 -5.42
C SER A 204 -5.71 12.33 -4.49
N ILE A 205 -5.63 12.56 -3.17
CA ILE A 205 -6.43 11.82 -2.18
C ILE A 205 -7.92 12.14 -2.35
N GLU A 206 -8.27 13.41 -2.55
CA GLU A 206 -9.67 13.84 -2.72
C GLU A 206 -10.34 13.27 -3.97
N ILE A 207 -9.61 13.09 -5.08
CA ILE A 207 -10.13 12.50 -6.31
C ILE A 207 -10.63 11.07 -6.08
N ILE A 208 -9.98 10.34 -5.18
CA ILE A 208 -10.29 8.94 -4.88
C ILE A 208 -11.30 8.80 -3.72
N ASP A 209 -11.43 9.83 -2.89
CA ASP A 209 -12.35 9.82 -1.74
C ASP A 209 -13.81 9.83 -2.19
N ILE A 210 -14.50 8.70 -2.00
CA ILE A 210 -15.91 8.52 -2.35
C ILE A 210 -16.88 9.39 -1.54
N ASN A 211 -16.40 10.12 -0.53
CA ASN A 211 -17.18 11.15 0.15
C ASN A 211 -17.03 12.54 -0.48
N LYS A 212 -16.12 12.72 -1.45
CA LYS A 212 -15.88 13.98 -2.17
C LYS A 212 -16.63 13.99 -3.50
N LYS A 213 -16.76 15.19 -4.08
CA LYS A 213 -17.30 15.35 -5.43
C LYS A 213 -16.32 14.76 -6.44
N CYS A 214 -16.84 14.03 -7.42
CA CYS A 214 -16.05 13.49 -8.53
C CYS A 214 -15.30 14.59 -9.27
N LEU A 215 -14.10 14.26 -9.76
CA LEU A 215 -13.38 15.10 -10.71
C LEU A 215 -14.04 14.95 -12.09
N ASN A 216 -14.42 16.07 -12.70
CA ASN A 216 -14.84 16.10 -14.08
C ASN A 216 -13.62 16.33 -14.98
N ILE A 217 -13.52 15.54 -16.04
CA ILE A 217 -12.58 15.78 -17.13
C ILE A 217 -13.34 16.70 -18.10
N THR A 218 -12.91 17.96 -18.20
CA THR A 218 -13.51 18.98 -19.09
C THR A 218 -12.52 19.37 -20.17
#